data_AF-A0A1H8AMU2-F1
#
_entry.id   AF-A0A1H8AMU2-F1
#
_cell.length_a   1.000
_cell.length_b   1.000
_cell.length_c   1.000
_cell.angle_alpha   90.00
_cell.angle_beta   90.00
_cell.angle_gamma   90.00
#
_symmetry.space_group_name_H-M   'P 1'
#
loop_
_entity.id
_entity.type
_entity.pdbx_description
1 polymer ?
#
loop_
_entity_poly.entity_id
_entity_poly.type
_entity_poly.pdbx_seq_one_letter_code
_entity_poly.pdbx_strand_id
1 'polypeptide(L)'
;MREAGLGDHYADHDKALFYHNAAGVPFTATYIQAKGDPIADLYEDIAAEEKARATYQWLIDLSDDPDLNDGLKFLREREVVHAQRFREAVELLKEYNQQKKYF
;
A
#
# COMPACT_ATOMS: atom_id res chain seq x y z
N MET A 1 11.27 17.61 19.11
CA MET A 1 10.37 16.44 19.26
C MET A 1 8.98 16.84 19.74
N ARG A 2 8.82 17.49 20.91
CA ARG A 2 7.48 17.91 21.40
C ARG A 2 6.75 18.89 20.49
N GLU A 3 7.41 19.96 20.02
CA GLU A 3 6.80 20.94 19.11
C GLU A 3 6.38 20.35 17.75
N ALA A 4 7.08 19.30 17.32
CA ALA A 4 6.80 18.57 16.08
C ALA A 4 5.73 17.46 16.26
N GLY A 5 5.13 17.32 17.45
CA GLY A 5 4.16 16.25 17.74
C GLY A 5 4.77 14.85 17.89
N LEU A 6 6.09 14.70 17.88
CA LEU A 6 6.81 13.41 17.97
C LEU A 6 7.24 13.06 19.40
N GLY A 7 6.61 13.67 20.41
CA GLY A 7 6.98 13.49 21.81
C GLY A 7 6.75 12.07 22.31
N ASP A 8 5.59 11.50 22.01
CA ASP A 8 5.18 10.18 22.48
C ASP A 8 6.03 9.08 21.83
N HIS A 9 6.23 9.15 20.51
CA HIS A 9 7.15 8.25 19.79
C HIS A 9 8.55 8.26 20.40
N TYR A 10 9.09 9.45 20.69
CA TYR A 10 10.42 9.60 21.26
C TYR A 10 10.54 8.98 22.65
N ALA A 11 9.50 9.08 23.48
CA ALA A 11 9.49 8.50 24.80
C ALA A 11 9.52 6.97 24.77
N ASP A 12 8.78 6.35 23.84
CA ASP A 12 8.66 4.89 23.75
C ASP A 12 9.78 4.24 22.92
N HIS A 13 10.30 4.95 21.92
CA HIS A 13 11.14 4.38 20.87
C HIS A 13 12.41 5.20 20.54
N ASP A 14 12.66 6.32 21.23
CA ASP A 14 13.72 7.29 20.89
C ASP A 14 13.65 7.69 19.41
N LYS A 15 14.69 7.40 18.61
CA LYS A 15 14.70 7.64 17.14
C LYS A 15 14.58 6.34 16.35
N ALA A 16 14.28 5.22 17.01
CA ALA A 16 14.15 3.94 16.35
C ALA A 16 12.89 3.89 15.49
N LEU A 17 12.97 3.11 14.41
CA LEU A 17 11.81 2.73 13.62
C LEU A 17 10.91 1.81 14.46
N PHE A 18 9.61 2.06 14.41
CA PHE A 18 8.60 1.20 14.99
C PHE A 18 7.44 1.03 14.02
N TYR A 19 6.80 -0.13 14.04
CA TYR A 19 5.74 -0.49 13.10
C TYR A 19 4.39 0.07 13.56
N HIS A 20 4.19 1.37 13.42
CA HIS A 20 2.88 2.03 13.56
C HIS A 20 2.66 3.05 12.45
N ASN A 21 1.40 3.43 12.24
CA ASN A 21 1.07 4.50 11.29
C ASN A 21 1.39 5.90 11.85
N ALA A 22 1.12 6.95 11.07
CA ALA A 22 1.38 8.34 11.46
C ALA A 22 0.60 8.82 12.70
N ALA A 23 -0.45 8.10 13.12
CA ALA A 23 -1.25 8.38 14.31
C ALA A 23 -0.87 7.49 15.51
N GLY A 24 0.22 6.71 15.42
CA GLY A 24 0.69 5.84 16.49
C GLY A 24 -0.07 4.51 16.63
N VAL A 25 -0.92 4.14 15.68
CA VAL A 25 -1.64 2.85 15.71
C VAL A 25 -0.70 1.73 15.23
N PRO A 26 -0.42 0.69 16.04
CA PRO A 26 0.45 -0.40 15.65
C PRO A 26 -0.03 -1.13 14.39
N PHE A 27 0.93 -1.60 13.59
CA PHE A 27 0.66 -2.53 12.51
C PHE A 27 0.07 -3.83 13.08
N THR A 28 -0.95 -4.34 12.40
CA THR A 28 -1.67 -5.53 12.83
C THR A 28 -2.05 -6.38 11.62
N ALA A 29 -2.12 -7.69 11.81
CA ALA A 29 -2.54 -8.64 10.79
C ALA A 29 -3.95 -8.37 10.26
N THR A 30 -4.78 -7.58 10.95
CA THR A 30 -6.13 -7.22 10.48
C THR A 30 -6.13 -6.36 9.22
N TYR A 31 -4.99 -5.81 8.80
CA TYR A 31 -4.85 -5.10 7.53
C TYR A 31 -4.62 -6.01 6.33
N ILE A 32 -4.34 -7.29 6.55
CA ILE A 32 -4.17 -8.30 5.51
C ILE A 32 -5.51 -9.02 5.38
N GLN A 33 -6.19 -8.94 4.24
CA GLN A 33 -7.25 -9.90 3.94
C GLN A 33 -6.78 -10.94 2.92
N ALA A 34 -7.43 -12.09 3.02
CA ALA A 34 -7.23 -13.24 2.15
C ALA A 34 -8.49 -14.08 2.25
N LYS A 35 -9.21 -14.21 1.15
CA LYS A 35 -10.48 -14.93 1.07
C LYS A 35 -10.33 -16.29 0.41
N GLY A 36 -9.24 -16.51 -0.33
CA GLY A 36 -9.01 -17.73 -1.11
C GLY A 36 -9.81 -17.76 -2.42
N ASP A 37 -10.50 -16.66 -2.74
CA ASP A 37 -11.09 -16.41 -4.06
C ASP A 37 -10.11 -15.50 -4.81
N PRO A 38 -9.40 -15.99 -5.83
CA PRO A 38 -8.38 -15.21 -6.51
C PRO A 38 -8.87 -13.91 -7.14
N ILE A 39 -10.14 -13.82 -7.55
CA ILE A 39 -10.69 -12.59 -8.12
C ILE A 39 -10.96 -11.57 -6.99
N ALA A 40 -11.56 -12.02 -5.89
CA ALA A 40 -11.81 -11.15 -4.74
C ALA A 40 -10.49 -10.61 -4.14
N ASP A 41 -9.50 -11.49 -3.97
CA ASP A 41 -8.19 -11.15 -3.42
C ASP A 41 -7.48 -10.14 -4.33
N LEU A 42 -7.49 -10.32 -5.66
CA LEU A 42 -6.91 -9.33 -6.59
C LEU A 42 -7.62 -7.98 -6.59
N TYR A 43 -8.95 -7.95 -6.38
CA TYR A 43 -9.68 -6.67 -6.28
C TYR A 43 -9.30 -5.89 -5.01
N GLU A 44 -9.02 -6.60 -3.93
CA GLU A 44 -8.45 -5.99 -2.72
C GLU A 44 -7.04 -5.46 -2.98
N ASP A 45 -6.17 -6.24 -3.61
CA ASP A 45 -4.82 -5.80 -3.96
C ASP A 45 -4.85 -4.54 -4.82
N ILE A 46 -5.71 -4.50 -5.86
CA ILE A 46 -5.92 -3.29 -6.68
C ILE A 46 -6.32 -2.09 -5.80
N ALA A 47 -7.25 -2.28 -4.86
CA ALA A 47 -7.68 -1.21 -3.98
C ALA A 47 -6.57 -0.76 -3.01
N ALA A 48 -5.72 -1.68 -2.56
CA ALA A 48 -4.56 -1.37 -1.73
C ALA A 48 -3.54 -0.53 -2.50
N GLU A 49 -3.20 -0.90 -3.73
CA GLU A 49 -2.28 -0.16 -4.59
C GLU A 49 -2.78 1.26 -4.92
N GLU A 50 -4.07 1.42 -5.22
CA GLU A 50 -4.65 2.74 -5.51
C GLU A 50 -4.63 3.67 -4.28
N LYS A 51 -4.80 3.11 -3.07
CA LYS A 51 -4.68 3.84 -1.79
C LYS A 51 -3.21 4.18 -1.47
N ALA A 52 -2.28 3.27 -1.71
CA ALA A 52 -0.84 3.52 -1.55
C ALA A 52 -0.38 4.64 -2.49
N ARG A 53 -0.75 4.58 -3.78
CA ARG A 53 -0.47 5.65 -4.76
C ARG A 53 -0.98 7.01 -4.27
N ALA A 54 -2.22 7.08 -3.79
CA ALA A 54 -2.79 8.33 -3.27
C ALA A 54 -2.04 8.83 -2.04
N THR A 55 -1.69 7.92 -1.12
CA THR A 55 -0.88 8.25 0.07
C THR A 55 0.48 8.84 -0.32
N TYR A 56 1.19 8.24 -1.29
CA TYR A 56 2.47 8.81 -1.75
C TYR A 56 2.30 10.17 -2.40
N GLN A 57 1.23 10.39 -3.17
CA GLN A 57 0.95 11.71 -3.73
C GLN A 57 0.80 12.76 -2.62
N TRP A 58 0.04 12.45 -1.56
CA TRP A 58 -0.12 13.38 -0.44
C TRP A 58 1.17 13.61 0.34
N LEU A 59 2.02 12.60 0.49
CA LEU A 59 3.35 12.76 1.09
C LEU A 59 4.26 13.67 0.24
N ILE A 60 4.20 13.54 -1.09
CA ILE A 60 4.91 14.44 -2.01
C ILE A 60 4.41 15.87 -1.87
N ASP A 61 3.09 16.07 -1.73
CA ASP A 61 2.49 17.39 -1.56
C ASP A 61 2.85 18.03 -0.20
N LEU A 62 3.12 17.20 0.81
CA LEU A 62 3.50 17.62 2.17
C LEU A 62 5.00 17.92 2.33
N SER A 63 5.84 17.40 1.44
CA SER A 63 7.31 17.45 1.58
C SER A 63 7.94 18.45 0.61
N ASP A 64 8.84 19.27 1.12
CA ASP A 64 9.73 20.13 0.33
C ASP A 64 11.12 19.51 0.08
N ASP A 65 11.41 18.34 0.67
CA ASP A 65 12.67 17.60 0.50
C ASP A 65 12.72 16.91 -0.87
N PRO A 66 13.66 17.28 -1.77
CA PRO A 66 13.76 16.71 -3.10
C PRO A 66 14.18 15.24 -3.10
N ASP A 67 15.01 14.80 -2.15
CA ASP A 67 15.52 13.43 -2.08
C ASP A 67 14.43 12.47 -1.61
N LEU A 68 13.62 12.90 -0.63
CA LEU A 68 12.41 12.17 -0.23
C LEU A 68 11.43 12.04 -1.41
N ASN A 69 11.20 13.16 -2.10
CA ASN A 69 10.22 13.23 -3.19
C ASN A 69 10.63 12.42 -4.41
N ASP A 70 11.92 12.24 -4.69
CA ASP A 70 12.38 11.37 -5.77
C ASP A 70 12.01 9.91 -5.51
N GLY A 71 12.29 9.41 -4.30
CA GLY A 71 11.91 8.06 -3.87
C GLY A 71 10.39 7.85 -3.91
N LEU A 72 9.61 8.80 -3.40
CA LEU A 72 8.15 8.71 -3.41
C LEU A 72 7.56 8.72 -4.83
N LYS A 73 8.14 9.47 -5.77
CA LYS A 73 7.70 9.47 -7.18
C LYS A 73 7.92 8.10 -7.82
N PHE A 74 9.07 7.47 -7.56
CA PHE A 74 9.34 6.12 -8.02
C PHE A 74 8.32 5.12 -7.46
N LEU A 75 8.08 5.14 -6.15
CA LEU A 75 7.10 4.26 -5.51
C LEU A 75 5.68 4.48 -6.04
N ARG A 76 5.27 5.74 -6.21
CA ARG A 76 3.95 6.09 -6.77
C ARG A 76 3.74 5.53 -8.17
N GLU A 77 4.75 5.57 -9.03
CA GLU A 77 4.67 4.98 -10.38
C GLU A 77 4.61 3.44 -10.31
N ARG A 78 5.34 2.84 -9.37
CA ARG A 78 5.27 1.39 -9.14
C ARG A 78 3.85 0.93 -8.77
N GLU A 79 3.12 1.69 -7.96
CA GLU A 79 1.74 1.29 -7.60
C GLU A 79 0.78 1.38 -8.80
N VAL A 80 1.02 2.28 -9.76
CA VAL A 80 0.29 2.30 -11.04
C VAL A 80 0.56 1.00 -11.82
N VAL A 81 1.83 0.59 -11.90
CA VAL A 81 2.21 -0.66 -12.55
C VAL A 81 1.63 -1.87 -11.83
N HIS A 82 1.68 -1.93 -10.50
CA HIS A 82 1.10 -3.02 -9.71
C HIS A 82 -0.41 -3.13 -9.96
N ALA A 83 -1.14 -2.02 -9.82
CA ALA A 83 -2.58 -1.98 -10.08
C ALA A 83 -2.92 -2.43 -11.50
N GLN A 84 -2.13 -2.03 -12.51
CA GLN A 84 -2.30 -2.49 -13.89
C GLN A 84 -2.10 -4.02 -13.99
N ARG A 85 -1.04 -4.56 -13.41
CA ARG A 85 -0.75 -6.01 -13.46
C ARG A 85 -1.81 -6.84 -12.76
N PHE A 86 -2.34 -6.37 -11.63
CA PHE A 86 -3.44 -7.06 -10.97
C PHE A 86 -4.73 -7.02 -11.79
N ARG A 87 -5.04 -5.90 -12.46
CA ARG A 87 -6.18 -5.83 -13.40
C ARG A 87 -6.00 -6.79 -14.57
N GLU A 88 -4.80 -6.89 -15.14
CA GLU A 88 -4.48 -7.88 -16.18
C GLU A 88 -4.70 -9.32 -15.67
N ALA A 89 -4.25 -9.62 -14.45
CA ALA A 89 -4.45 -10.93 -13.83
C ALA A 89 -5.94 -11.27 -13.58
N VAL A 90 -6.75 -10.28 -13.21
CA VAL A 90 -8.21 -10.45 -13.07
C VAL A 90 -8.84 -10.88 -14.39
N GLU A 91 -8.46 -10.26 -15.51
CA GLU A 91 -9.00 -10.63 -16.83
C GLU A 91 -8.56 -12.03 -17.25
N LEU A 92 -7.29 -12.40 -17.03
CA LEU A 92 -6.80 -13.76 -17.27
C LEU A 92 -7.58 -14.83 -16.48
N LEU A 93 -7.90 -14.55 -15.21
CA LEU A 93 -8.69 -15.47 -14.39
C LEU A 93 -10.15 -15.58 -14.86
N LYS A 94 -10.74 -14.47 -15.30
CA LYS A 94 -12.09 -14.49 -15.90
C LYS A 94 -12.11 -15.35 -17.15
N GLU A 95 -11.14 -15.18 -18.04
CA GLU A 95 -10.98 -16.00 -19.24
C GLU A 95 -10.79 -17.47 -18.89
N TYR A 96 -9.89 -17.80 -17.95
CA TYR A 96 -9.67 -19.16 -17.47
C TYR A 96 -10.94 -19.81 -16.92
N ASN A 97 -11.75 -19.05 -16.18
CA ASN A 97 -13.01 -19.56 -15.60
C ASN A 97 -14.10 -19.82 -16.64
N GLN A 98 -14.03 -19.18 -17.81
CA GLN A 98 -14.95 -19.43 -18.93
C GLN A 98 -14.54 -20.63 -19.78
N GLN A 99 -13.32 -21.16 -19.61
CA GLN A 99 -12.85 -22.32 -20.34
C GLN A 99 -13.55 -23.60 -19.88
N LYS A 100 -13.85 -24.48 -20.84
CA LYS A 100 -14.41 -25.81 -20.56
C LYS A 100 -13.35 -26.67 -19.89
N LYS A 101 -13.62 -27.08 -18.64
CA LYS A 101 -12.73 -27.93 -17.85
C LYS A 101 -13.06 -29.41 -18.12
N TYR A 102 -12.05 -30.22 -18.41
CA TYR A 102 -12.15 -31.67 -18.51
C TYR A 102 -11.44 -32.26 -17.27
N PHE A 103 -12.10 -33.18 -16.56
CA PHE A 103 -11.60 -33.82 -15.34
C PHE A 103 -11.55 -35.33 -15.51
#